data_AF-F0WHR9-F1
#
_entry.id   AF-F0WHR9-F1
#
_cell.length_a   1.000
_cell.length_b   1.000
_cell.length_c   1.000
_cell.angle_alpha   90.00
_cell.angle_beta   90.00
_cell.angle_gamma   90.00
#
_symmetry.space_group_name_H-M   'P 1'
#
loop_
_entity.id
_entity.type
_entity.pdbx_description
1 polymer ?
#
loop_
_entity_poly.entity_id
_entity_poly.type
_entity_poly.pdbx_seq_one_letter_code
_entity_poly.pdbx_strand_id
1 'polypeptide(L)'
;MHERLLSVALKSRNSLSLYKRGHRPPPPPFARLPPPKNRLHEDIELVWNDGVAPETFIDFEAAHIGKYQALRHLLLAFSGLAGVMGIVALYDPSSMRQAEYRRKCLPDLRWELGQMAAPEDEMTFE
;
A
#
# COMPACT_ATOMS: atom_id res chain seq x y z
N MET A 1 -27.88 0.69 38.96
CA MET A 1 -26.69 1.47 38.61
C MET A 1 -26.80 1.85 37.14
N HIS A 2 -26.92 3.14 36.85
CA HIS A 2 -27.19 3.66 35.50
C HIS A 2 -25.88 3.92 34.75
N GLU A 3 -25.58 3.11 33.74
CA GLU A 3 -24.54 3.36 32.74
C GLU A 3 -25.11 4.35 31.70
N ARG A 4 -24.61 5.59 31.69
CA ARG A 4 -24.96 6.59 30.67
C ARG A 4 -24.01 6.43 29.49
N LEU A 5 -24.53 5.88 28.39
CA LEU A 5 -23.88 5.91 27.08
C LEU A 5 -23.77 7.37 26.61
N LEU A 6 -22.56 7.92 26.60
CA LEU A 6 -22.27 9.21 26.00
C LEU A 6 -22.05 9.03 24.50
N SER A 7 -23.10 9.25 23.71
CA SER A 7 -22.99 9.44 22.27
C SER A 7 -22.43 10.84 21.98
N VAL A 8 -21.21 10.91 21.44
CA VAL A 8 -20.62 12.17 20.97
C VAL A 8 -21.18 12.47 19.59
N ALA A 9 -22.27 13.23 19.53
CA ALA A 9 -22.74 13.82 18.28
C ALA A 9 -21.77 14.95 17.88
N LEU A 10 -20.91 14.71 16.88
CA LEU A 10 -20.09 15.76 16.29
C LEU A 10 -20.99 16.73 15.50
N LYS A 11 -21.42 17.80 16.17
CA LYS A 11 -22.07 18.93 15.51
C LYS A 11 -21.02 19.67 14.68
N SER A 12 -20.90 19.28 13.42
CA SER A 12 -20.13 20.02 12.41
C SER A 12 -20.67 21.44 12.31
N ARG A 13 -19.94 22.39 12.91
CA ARG A 13 -20.16 23.82 12.67
C ARG A 13 -19.26 24.20 11.50
N ASN A 14 -19.88 24.41 10.35
CA ASN A 14 -19.25 24.96 9.16
C ASN A 14 -18.36 26.15 9.54
N SER A 15 -17.04 26.00 9.40
CA SER A 15 -16.12 27.13 9.45
C SER A 15 -16.31 27.93 8.16
N LEU A 16 -16.89 29.12 8.28
CA LEU A 16 -16.95 30.07 7.18
C LEU A 16 -15.53 30.55 6.85
N SER A 17 -14.90 29.86 5.90
CA SER A 17 -13.65 30.24 5.26
C SER A 17 -13.97 31.22 4.13
N LEU A 18 -13.92 32.52 4.44
CA LEU A 18 -14.05 33.58 3.44
C LEU A 18 -12.76 33.63 2.60
N TYR A 19 -12.68 32.84 1.52
CA TYR A 19 -11.58 32.89 0.56
C TYR A 19 -12.11 33.24 -0.84
N LYS A 20 -11.78 34.45 -1.28
CA LYS A 20 -12.01 34.94 -2.64
C LYS A 20 -11.06 34.24 -3.61
N ARG A 21 -11.63 33.59 -4.63
CA ARG A 21 -11.05 33.27 -5.95
C ARG A 21 -9.67 32.58 -5.99
N GLY A 22 -9.69 31.26 -6.16
CA GLY A 22 -8.58 30.46 -6.68
C GLY A 22 -9.01 29.00 -6.82
N HIS A 23 -8.59 28.31 -7.90
CA HIS A 23 -8.75 26.86 -8.04
C HIS A 23 -8.03 26.18 -6.88
N ARG A 24 -8.77 25.71 -5.88
CA ARG A 24 -8.21 24.85 -4.85
C ARG A 24 -8.00 23.47 -5.47
N PRO A 25 -6.88 22.79 -5.17
CA PRO A 25 -6.86 21.34 -5.33
C PRO A 25 -8.09 20.78 -4.57
N PRO A 26 -8.75 19.74 -5.12
CA PRO A 26 -9.87 19.13 -4.43
C PRO A 26 -9.46 18.81 -2.99
N PRO A 27 -10.34 19.02 -2.00
CA PRO A 27 -10.03 18.65 -0.64
C PRO A 27 -9.58 17.18 -0.64
N PRO A 28 -8.57 16.82 0.19
CA PRO A 28 -8.14 15.44 0.29
C PRO A 28 -9.35 14.55 0.60
N PRO A 29 -9.39 13.30 0.11
CA PRO A 29 -10.56 12.42 0.21
C PRO A 29 -10.86 11.95 1.65
N PHE A 30 -10.18 12.52 2.66
CA PHE A 30 -10.30 12.17 4.05
C PHE A 30 -10.49 13.42 4.91
N ALA A 31 -11.33 13.31 5.93
CA ALA A 31 -11.53 14.38 6.91
C ALA A 31 -10.31 14.47 7.83
N ARG A 32 -9.77 15.68 8.04
CA ARG A 32 -8.67 15.92 8.97
C ARG A 32 -9.20 16.28 10.35
N LEU A 33 -8.49 15.87 11.39
CA LEU A 33 -8.76 16.33 12.75
C LEU A 33 -8.38 17.82 12.88
N PRO A 34 -9.13 18.60 13.68
CA PRO A 34 -8.74 19.97 13.99
C PRO A 34 -7.39 19.97 14.73
N PRO A 35 -6.57 21.01 14.56
CA PRO A 35 -5.29 21.10 15.24
C PRO A 35 -5.48 21.07 16.78
N PRO A 36 -4.59 20.38 17.52
CA PRO A 36 -4.70 20.26 18.97
C PRO A 36 -4.59 21.64 19.62
N LYS A 37 -5.54 21.96 20.50
CA LYS A 37 -5.57 23.25 21.21
C LYS A 37 -4.62 23.30 22.41
N ASN A 38 -4.27 22.12 22.94
CA ASN A 38 -3.41 21.95 24.09
C ASN A 38 -2.09 21.32 23.65
N ARG A 39 -1.05 21.50 24.48
CA ARG A 39 0.22 20.80 24.29
C ARG A 39 -0.02 19.29 24.32
N LEU A 40 0.51 18.59 23.33
CA LEU A 40 0.38 17.15 23.22
C LEU A 40 1.09 16.48 24.41
N HIS A 41 0.57 15.32 24.83
CA HIS A 41 1.21 14.50 25.86
C HIS A 41 2.56 13.98 25.35
N GLU A 42 3.51 13.74 26.25
CA GLU A 42 4.88 13.36 25.89
C GLU A 42 4.89 12.02 25.13
N ASP A 43 4.06 11.06 25.56
CA ASP A 43 3.94 9.74 24.94
C ASP A 43 3.04 9.72 23.69
N ILE A 44 2.66 10.88 23.12
CA ILE A 44 1.79 10.92 21.95
C ILE A 44 2.41 10.25 20.72
N GLU A 45 3.74 10.22 20.64
CA GLU A 45 4.48 9.56 19.56
C GLU A 45 4.33 8.03 19.56
N LEU A 46 3.97 7.43 20.70
CA LEU A 46 3.68 6.00 20.79
C LEU A 46 2.29 5.64 20.25
N VAL A 47 1.45 6.65 20.03
CA VAL A 47 0.13 6.51 19.43
C VAL A 47 0.20 7.03 18.01
N TRP A 48 0.03 6.13 17.03
CA TRP A 48 0.01 6.53 15.62
C TRP A 48 -1.14 7.52 15.36
N ASN A 49 -0.82 8.79 15.14
CA ASN A 49 -1.78 9.86 14.85
C ASN A 49 -1.33 10.60 13.59
N ASP A 50 -1.90 10.21 12.45
CA ASP A 50 -1.61 10.80 11.14
C ASP A 50 -2.38 12.11 10.87
N GLY A 51 -3.17 12.58 11.86
CA GLY A 51 -4.01 13.78 11.74
C GLY A 51 -5.24 13.58 10.86
N VAL A 52 -5.53 12.35 10.44
CA VAL A 52 -6.75 11.95 9.74
C VAL A 52 -7.80 11.54 10.78
N ALA A 53 -9.08 11.68 10.43
CA ALA A 53 -10.17 11.20 11.25
C ALA A 53 -9.92 9.73 11.62
N PRO A 54 -10.18 9.33 12.88
CA PRO A 54 -9.83 8.01 13.37
C PRO A 54 -10.38 6.94 12.42
N GLU A 55 -9.51 6.05 11.97
CA GLU A 55 -9.91 4.98 11.07
C GLU A 55 -10.81 4.05 11.87
N THR A 56 -12.10 4.03 11.53
CA THR A 56 -13.13 3.31 12.29
C THR A 56 -12.74 1.87 12.61
N PHE A 57 -12.02 1.23 11.69
CA PHE A 57 -11.63 -0.17 11.80
C PHE A 57 -10.47 -0.43 12.78
N ILE A 58 -9.47 0.46 12.83
CA ILE A 58 -8.31 0.27 13.70
C ILE A 58 -8.57 0.86 15.09
N ASP A 59 -9.17 2.06 15.15
CA ASP A 59 -9.30 2.83 16.39
C ASP A 59 -10.50 2.39 17.25
N PHE A 60 -11.57 1.85 16.64
CA PHE A 60 -12.78 1.46 17.37
C PHE A 60 -13.07 -0.03 17.30
N GLU A 61 -12.99 -0.63 16.10
CA GLU A 61 -13.35 -2.04 15.92
C GLU A 61 -12.26 -2.99 16.45
N ALA A 62 -10.97 -2.64 16.34
CA ALA A 62 -9.87 -3.53 16.73
C ALA A 62 -9.29 -3.31 18.13
N ALA A 63 -9.80 -2.34 18.91
CA ALA A 63 -9.26 -2.02 20.25
C ALA A 63 -9.34 -3.20 21.25
N HIS A 64 -10.25 -4.15 21.00
CA HIS A 64 -10.42 -5.35 21.82
C HIS A 64 -9.47 -6.50 21.43
N ILE A 65 -8.75 -6.38 20.31
CA ILE A 65 -7.84 -7.43 19.82
C ILE A 65 -6.52 -7.33 20.58
N GLY A 66 -6.20 -8.35 21.37
CA GLY A 66 -4.95 -8.38 22.13
C GLY A 66 -3.71 -8.46 21.22
N LYS A 67 -2.57 -7.92 21.69
CA LYS A 67 -1.29 -7.90 20.94
C LYS A 67 -0.86 -9.27 20.38
N TYR A 68 -1.03 -10.35 21.13
CA TYR A 68 -0.69 -11.70 20.69
C TYR A 68 -1.68 -12.25 19.66
N GLN A 69 -2.94 -11.85 19.75
CA GLN A 69 -3.94 -12.18 18.76
C GLN A 69 -3.61 -11.47 17.44
N ALA A 70 -3.29 -10.18 17.47
CA ALA A 70 -2.85 -9.42 16.28
C ALA A 70 -1.59 -10.05 15.66
N LEU A 71 -0.57 -10.36 16.47
CA LEU A 71 0.65 -11.01 16.01
C LEU A 71 0.38 -12.37 15.36
N ARG A 72 -0.52 -13.18 15.94
CA ARG A 72 -0.89 -14.48 15.37
C ARG A 72 -1.52 -14.33 13.99
N HIS A 73 -2.40 -13.34 13.79
CA HIS A 73 -3.01 -13.08 12.47
C HIS A 73 -1.97 -12.62 11.46
N LEU A 74 -1.02 -11.77 11.88
CA LEU A 74 0.06 -11.31 11.02
C LEU A 74 0.95 -12.48 10.57
N LEU A 75 1.37 -13.34 11.51
CA LEU A 75 2.15 -14.53 11.20
C LEU A 75 1.37 -15.50 10.29
N LEU A 76 0.08 -15.73 10.56
CA LEU A 76 -0.77 -16.57 9.71
C LEU A 76 -0.84 -16.04 8.27
N ALA A 77 -0.99 -14.73 8.10
CA ALA A 77 -1.05 -14.11 6.78
C ALA A 77 0.26 -14.29 6.00
N PHE A 78 1.40 -14.01 6.64
CA PHE A 78 2.71 -14.20 6.00
C PHE A 78 3.01 -15.67 5.71
N SER A 79 2.71 -16.57 6.64
CA SER A 79 2.86 -18.01 6.43
C SER A 79 1.97 -18.53 5.31
N GLY A 80 0.73 -18.06 5.22
CA GLY A 80 -0.18 -18.41 4.12
C GLY A 80 0.36 -17.96 2.77
N LEU A 81 0.82 -16.72 2.67
CA LEU A 81 1.41 -16.18 1.44
C LEU A 81 2.68 -16.96 1.04
N ALA A 82 3.59 -17.18 1.98
CA ALA A 82 4.81 -17.94 1.74
C ALA A 82 4.50 -19.39 1.34
N GLY A 83 3.48 -20.01 1.94
CA GLY A 83 3.01 -21.35 1.59
C GLY A 83 2.50 -21.44 0.16
N VAL A 84 1.64 -20.50 -0.26
CA VAL A 84 1.14 -20.46 -1.65
C VAL A 84 2.29 -20.26 -2.63
N MET A 85 3.19 -19.31 -2.36
CA MET A 85 4.37 -19.09 -3.21
C MET A 85 5.28 -20.32 -3.27
N GLY A 86 5.46 -21.01 -2.14
CA GLY A 86 6.22 -22.26 -2.07
C GLY A 86 5.59 -23.37 -2.91
N ILE A 87 4.27 -23.55 -2.83
CA ILE A 87 3.54 -24.53 -3.67
C ILE A 87 3.69 -24.18 -5.15
N VAL A 88 3.51 -22.91 -5.53
CA VAL A 88 3.67 -22.45 -6.91
C VAL A 88 5.10 -22.71 -7.40
N ALA A 89 6.11 -22.53 -6.54
CA ALA A 89 7.52 -22.77 -6.88
C ALA A 89 7.86 -24.25 -7.13
N LEU A 90 7.03 -25.21 -6.70
CA LEU A 90 7.21 -26.63 -7.02
C LEU A 90 6.83 -26.96 -8.47
N TYR A 91 6.01 -26.12 -9.11
CA TYR A 91 5.62 -26.31 -10.50
C TYR A 91 6.65 -25.66 -11.42
N ASP A 92 7.08 -26.39 -12.45
CA ASP A 92 7.94 -25.83 -13.48
C ASP A 92 7.11 -24.91 -14.40
N PRO A 93 7.28 -23.58 -14.32
CA PRO A 93 6.50 -22.64 -15.12
C PRO A 93 6.79 -22.80 -16.62
N SER A 94 7.93 -23.40 -16.98
CA SER A 94 8.29 -23.63 -18.38
C SER A 94 7.45 -24.74 -19.01
N SER A 95 7.03 -25.73 -18.22
CA SER A 95 6.18 -26.85 -18.67
C SER A 95 4.73 -26.46 -18.94
N MET A 96 4.23 -25.40 -18.28
CA MET A 96 2.85 -24.90 -18.42
C MET A 96 2.72 -23.83 -19.51
N ARG A 97 3.82 -23.44 -20.14
CA ARG A 97 3.86 -22.31 -21.05
C ARG A 97 3.42 -22.73 -22.46
N GLN A 98 2.34 -22.13 -22.94
CA GLN A 98 1.81 -22.41 -24.29
C GLN A 98 2.55 -21.66 -25.41
N ALA A 99 3.22 -20.56 -25.08
CA ALA A 99 3.96 -19.75 -26.04
C ALA A 99 5.46 -20.08 -25.99
N GLU A 100 6.14 -20.08 -27.13
CA GLU A 100 7.59 -20.31 -27.20
C GLU A 100 8.39 -19.09 -26.69
N TYR A 101 9.69 -19.22 -26.43
CA TYR A 101 10.46 -18.11 -25.84
C TYR A 101 10.70 -17.08 -26.92
N ARG A 102 10.57 -15.79 -26.60
CA ARG A 102 10.83 -14.69 -27.54
C ARG A 102 12.17 -14.87 -28.27
N ARG A 103 13.21 -15.28 -27.52
CA ARG A 103 14.57 -15.59 -28.02
C ARG A 103 14.67 -16.76 -29.02
N LYS A 104 13.64 -17.60 -29.16
CA LYS A 104 13.58 -18.69 -30.15
C LYS A 104 12.86 -18.28 -31.44
N CYS A 105 12.11 -17.18 -31.41
CA CYS A 105 11.24 -16.75 -32.51
C CYS A 105 11.67 -15.42 -33.14
N LEU A 106 12.69 -14.77 -32.58
CA LEU A 106 13.24 -13.51 -33.05
C LEU A 106 14.77 -13.64 -33.18
N PRO A 107 15.38 -12.87 -34.09
CA PRO A 107 16.83 -12.79 -34.20
C PRO A 107 17.46 -12.32 -32.88
N ASP A 108 18.72 -12.63 -32.66
CA ASP A 108 19.40 -12.27 -31.41
C ASP A 108 19.83 -10.79 -31.43
N LEU A 109 19.06 -9.92 -30.75
CA LEU A 109 19.33 -8.48 -30.65
C LEU A 109 20.42 -8.14 -29.61
N ARG A 110 21.14 -9.12 -29.07
CA ARG A 110 22.16 -8.87 -28.02
C ARG A 110 23.26 -7.92 -28.48
N TRP A 111 23.60 -7.91 -29.75
CA TRP A 111 24.56 -6.95 -30.31
C TRP A 111 23.95 -5.54 -30.38
N GLU A 112 22.69 -5.43 -30.80
CA GLU A 112 21.94 -4.15 -30.91
C GLU A 112 21.74 -3.50 -29.54
N LEU A 113 21.60 -4.34 -28.51
CA LEU A 113 21.50 -3.93 -27.11
C LEU A 113 22.88 -3.66 -26.46
N GLY A 114 23.98 -3.79 -27.21
CA GLY A 114 25.34 -3.56 -26.72
C GLY A 114 25.83 -4.59 -25.70
N GLN A 115 25.20 -5.77 -25.63
CA GLN A 115 25.55 -6.85 -24.70
C GLN A 115 26.66 -7.76 -25.24
N MET A 116 26.95 -7.70 -26.55
CA MET A 116 28.05 -8.42 -27.20
C MET A 116 28.64 -7.59 -28.35
N ALA A 117 29.86 -7.92 -28.76
CA ALA A 117 30.48 -7.32 -29.95
C ALA A 117 29.69 -7.69 -31.22
N ALA A 118 29.67 -6.78 -32.20
CA ALA A 118 29.00 -7.01 -33.47
C ALA A 118 29.62 -8.24 -34.17
N PRO A 119 28.80 -9.15 -34.74
CA PRO A 119 29.32 -10.27 -35.51
C PRO A 119 30.06 -9.74 -36.75
N GLU A 120 31.25 -10.26 -37.04
CA GLU A 120 32.11 -9.77 -38.15
C GLU A 120 31.60 -10.16 -39.55
N ASP A 121 30.61 -11.06 -39.63
CA ASP A 121 30.17 -11.69 -40.89
C ASP A 121 29.15 -10.87 -41.72
N GLU A 122 28.67 -9.71 -41.25
CA GLU A 122 27.65 -8.91 -41.98
C GLU A 122 28.20 -7.69 -42.74
N MET A 123 29.52 -7.51 -42.86
CA MET A 123 30.11 -6.36 -43.59
C MET A 123 30.38 -6.57 -45.10
N THR A 124 29.98 -7.70 -45.70
CA THR A 124 30.05 -7.85 -47.17
C THR A 124 28.77 -7.37 -47.84
N PHE A 125 28.72 -6.08 -48.15
CA PHE A 125 27.87 -5.54 -49.20
C PHE A 125 28.63 -5.65 -50.53
N GLU A 126 28.20 -6.55 -51.42
CA GLU A 126 28.49 -6.43 -52.87
C GLU A 126 27.48 -5.50 -53.54
#